data_AF-A0A5E4LLB6-F1
#
_entry.id   AF-A0A5E4LLB6-F1
#
_cell.length_a   1.000
_cell.length_b   1.000
_cell.length_c   1.000
_cell.angle_alpha   90.00
_cell.angle_beta   90.00
_cell.angle_gamma   90.00
#
_symmetry.space_group_name_H-M   'P 1'
#
loop_
_entity.id
_entity.type
_entity.pdbx_description
1 polymer ?
#
loop_
_entity_poly.entity_id
_entity_poly.type
_entity_poly.pdbx_seq_one_letter_code
_entity_poly.pdbx_strand_id
1 'polypeptide(L)'
;MERAILKSVDYKCELLKVNFHYGKPIGKAKIPASYVLKSNATNLFHVELANRWRMQYSTFEGDMGEVIVYIQDISSHPDYDKKFKYRSR
;
A
#
# COMPACT_ATOMS: atom_id res chain seq x y z
N MET A 1 -11.59 10.32 -14.53
CA MET A 1 -10.54 10.28 -13.48
C MET A 1 -10.55 8.95 -12.74
N GLU A 2 -11.69 8.55 -12.16
CA GLU A 2 -11.84 7.30 -11.37
C GLU A 2 -11.51 6.02 -12.16
N ARG A 3 -11.96 5.91 -13.42
CA ARG A 3 -11.62 4.77 -14.30
C ARG A 3 -10.11 4.56 -14.46
N ALA A 4 -9.31 5.63 -14.45
CA ALA A 4 -7.86 5.52 -14.59
C ALA A 4 -7.20 5.02 -13.30
N ILE A 5 -7.73 5.42 -12.14
CA ILE A 5 -7.25 4.94 -10.83
C ILE A 5 -7.60 3.45 -10.68
N LEU A 6 -8.83 3.05 -11.00
CA LEU A 6 -9.26 1.66 -10.94
C LEU A 6 -8.38 0.76 -11.83
N LYS A 7 -8.19 1.13 -13.10
CA LYS A 7 -7.28 0.40 -14.00
C LYS A 7 -5.85 0.33 -13.47
N SER A 8 -5.38 1.40 -12.83
CA SER A 8 -4.06 1.41 -12.20
C SER A 8 -4.01 0.44 -11.02
N VAL A 9 -5.03 0.40 -10.16
CA VAL A 9 -5.12 -0.55 -9.03
C VAL A 9 -5.12 -1.98 -9.56
N ASP A 10 -5.99 -2.30 -10.52
CA ASP A 10 -6.09 -3.64 -11.12
C ASP A 10 -4.72 -4.09 -11.67
N TYR A 11 -4.08 -3.23 -12.46
CA TYR A 11 -2.75 -3.51 -13.01
C TYR A 11 -1.70 -3.72 -11.91
N LYS A 12 -1.69 -2.89 -10.86
CA LYS A 12 -0.74 -3.05 -9.74
C LYS A 12 -1.02 -4.33 -8.95
N CYS A 13 -2.28 -4.75 -8.80
CA CYS A 13 -2.62 -6.03 -8.18
C CYS A 13 -2.07 -7.22 -8.97
N GLU A 14 -2.12 -7.19 -10.32
CA GLU A 14 -1.50 -8.22 -11.14
C GLU A 14 0.03 -8.26 -10.97
N LEU A 15 0.69 -7.10 -10.87
CA LEU A 15 2.13 -7.05 -10.56
C LEU A 15 2.46 -7.66 -9.19
N LEU A 16 1.61 -7.42 -8.19
CA LEU A 16 1.82 -7.91 -6.82
C LEU A 16 1.67 -9.43 -6.71
N LYS A 17 0.84 -10.06 -7.55
CA LYS A 17 0.73 -11.52 -7.63
C LYS A 17 2.03 -12.17 -8.11
N VAL A 18 2.77 -11.49 -8.99
CA VAL A 18 4.04 -11.98 -9.55
C VAL A 18 5.23 -11.58 -8.67
N ASN A 19 5.17 -10.41 -8.04
CA ASN A 19 6.20 -9.88 -7.16
C ASN A 19 5.56 -9.13 -5.98
N PHE A 20 5.38 -9.81 -4.87
CA PHE A 20 4.77 -9.24 -3.66
C PHE A 20 5.66 -8.19 -2.96
N HIS A 21 6.93 -8.04 -3.35
CA HIS A 21 7.81 -6.96 -2.90
C HIS A 21 7.75 -5.71 -3.80
N TYR A 22 6.85 -5.67 -4.79
CA TYR A 22 6.73 -4.55 -5.71
C TYR A 22 6.34 -3.24 -5.01
N GLY A 23 7.19 -2.21 -5.18
CA GLY A 23 6.94 -0.87 -4.65
C GLY A 23 8.09 -0.41 -3.78
N LYS A 24 7.83 0.60 -2.97
CA LYS A 24 8.83 1.18 -2.06
C LYS A 24 8.50 0.76 -0.62
N PRO A 25 9.40 0.09 0.10
CA PRO A 25 9.16 -0.22 1.50
C PRO A 25 9.09 1.07 2.33
N ILE A 26 8.17 1.10 3.29
CA ILE A 26 8.07 2.16 4.31
C ILE A 26 8.71 1.63 5.59
N GLY A 27 9.62 2.42 6.16
CA GLY A 27 10.28 2.06 7.42
C GLY A 27 9.29 1.82 8.55
N LYS A 28 9.52 0.80 9.37
CA LYS A 28 8.60 0.32 10.42
C LYS A 28 8.11 1.43 11.37
N ALA A 29 8.98 2.37 11.73
CA ALA A 29 8.65 3.50 12.58
C ALA A 29 7.60 4.48 11.99
N LYS A 30 7.35 4.41 10.68
CA LYS A 30 6.36 5.24 9.98
C LYS A 30 5.04 4.51 9.70
N ILE A 31 4.91 3.24 10.11
CA ILE A 31 3.66 2.50 9.94
C ILE A 31 2.60 3.12 10.87
N PRO A 32 1.46 3.60 10.35
CA PRO A 32 0.39 4.13 11.18
C PRO A 32 -0.11 3.10 12.19
N ALA A 33 -0.32 3.53 13.43
CA ALA A 33 -0.84 2.65 14.50
C ALA A 33 -2.18 2.02 14.13
N SER A 34 -3.01 2.71 13.34
CA SER A 34 -4.27 2.16 12.83
C SER A 34 -4.10 0.93 11.95
N TYR A 35 -3.01 0.82 11.18
CA TYR A 35 -2.75 -0.36 10.34
C TYR A 35 -2.28 -1.54 11.19
N VAL A 36 -1.46 -1.26 12.22
CA VAL A 36 -1.03 -2.28 13.20
C VAL A 36 -2.25 -2.81 13.96
N LEU A 37 -3.12 -1.94 14.48
CA LEU A 37 -4.31 -2.37 15.21
C LEU A 37 -5.32 -3.14 14.34
N LYS A 38 -5.45 -2.78 13.06
CA LYS A 38 -6.42 -3.42 12.15
C LYS A 38 -5.95 -4.79 11.64
N SER A 39 -4.65 -4.96 11.42
CA SER A 39 -4.12 -6.10 10.66
C SER A 39 -2.82 -6.70 11.20
N ASN A 40 -2.31 -6.21 12.32
CA ASN A 40 -0.99 -6.58 12.85
C ASN A 40 0.16 -6.39 11.84
N ALA A 41 0.06 -5.36 11.01
CA ALA A 41 1.06 -5.06 9.99
C ALA A 41 2.46 -4.81 10.61
N THR A 42 3.44 -5.62 10.23
CA THR A 42 4.86 -5.48 10.62
C THR A 42 5.74 -4.93 9.49
N ASN A 43 5.19 -4.86 8.29
CA ASN A 43 5.78 -4.32 7.07
C ASN A 43 4.73 -3.45 6.35
N LEU A 44 5.20 -2.55 5.49
CA LEU A 44 4.33 -1.68 4.73
C LEU A 44 5.05 -1.27 3.44
N PHE A 45 4.34 -1.35 2.33
CA PHE A 45 4.83 -0.95 1.02
C PHE A 45 3.97 0.17 0.46
N HIS A 46 4.60 0.96 -0.39
CA HIS A 46 4.00 2.06 -1.10
C HIS A 46 4.08 1.81 -2.61
N VAL A 47 2.94 1.95 -3.28
CA VAL A 47 2.84 1.88 -4.73
C VAL A 47 2.18 3.15 -5.27
N GLU A 48 2.80 3.74 -6.29
CA GLU A 48 2.26 4.87 -7.02
C GLU A 48 1.18 4.39 -8.01
N LEU A 49 0.06 5.11 -8.02
CA LEU A 49 -1.07 4.90 -8.93
C LEU A 49 -1.23 6.11 -9.86
N ALA A 50 -2.08 5.96 -10.87
CA ALA A 50 -2.49 7.06 -11.74
C ALA A 50 -3.03 8.28 -10.96
N ASN A 51 -2.89 9.47 -11.54
CA ASN A 51 -3.42 10.73 -11.00
C ASN A 51 -2.87 11.11 -9.60
N ARG A 52 -1.62 10.75 -9.29
CA ARG A 52 -1.00 10.97 -7.97
C ARG A 52 -1.76 10.30 -6.84
N TRP A 53 -2.39 9.16 -7.10
CA TRP A 53 -2.93 8.29 -6.05
C TRP A 53 -1.89 7.30 -5.58
N ARG A 54 -2.12 6.72 -4.41
CA ARG A 54 -1.16 5.84 -3.74
C ARG A 54 -1.90 4.68 -3.13
N MET A 55 -1.35 3.49 -3.31
CA MET A 55 -1.80 2.28 -2.62
C MET A 55 -0.77 1.90 -1.56
N GLN A 56 -1.24 1.56 -0.37
CA GLN A 56 -0.42 0.99 0.68
C GLN A 56 -0.88 -0.42 0.95
N TYR A 57 0.07 -1.33 1.08
CA TYR A 57 -0.22 -2.72 1.36
C TYR A 57 0.82 -3.33 2.30
N SER A 58 0.42 -4.39 2.99
CA SER A 58 1.28 -5.23 3.79
C SER A 58 1.23 -6.66 3.27
N THR A 59 2.30 -7.41 3.48
CA THR A 59 2.37 -8.84 3.17
C THR A 59 2.32 -9.65 4.45
N PHE A 60 1.58 -10.75 4.42
CA PHE A 60 1.49 -11.73 5.49
C PHE A 60 1.80 -13.11 4.93
N GLU A 61 2.35 -13.97 5.77
CA GLU A 61 2.47 -15.39 5.47
C GLU A 61 1.14 -16.07 5.80
N GLY A 62 0.60 -16.81 4.85
CA GLY A 62 -0.56 -17.67 5.03
C GLY A 62 -0.17 -19.04 5.60
N ASP A 63 -1.18 -19.82 5.98
CA ASP A 63 -0.97 -21.08 6.71
C ASP A 63 -0.32 -22.17 5.85
N MET A 64 -0.40 -22.09 4.53
CA MET A 64 0.11 -23.11 3.59
C MET A 64 1.19 -22.52 2.67
N GLY A 65 1.99 -21.58 3.18
CA GLY A 65 3.08 -20.96 2.44
C GLY A 65 2.62 -19.93 1.40
N GLU A 66 1.35 -19.50 1.45
CA GLU A 66 0.90 -18.39 0.63
C GLU A 66 1.48 -17.07 1.12
N VAL A 67 1.59 -16.10 0.20
CA VAL A 67 1.81 -14.71 0.57
C VAL A 67 0.50 -13.95 0.36
N ILE A 68 -0.07 -13.45 1.45
CA ILE A 68 -1.28 -12.64 1.44
C ILE A 68 -0.88 -11.17 1.32
N VAL A 69 -1.31 -10.53 0.23
CA VAL A 69 -1.19 -9.08 0.05
C VAL A 69 -2.46 -8.41 0.54
N TYR A 70 -2.35 -7.66 1.65
CA TYR A 70 -3.47 -6.92 2.23
C TYR A 70 -3.36 -5.44 1.88
N ILE A 71 -4.32 -4.91 1.12
CA ILE A 71 -4.40 -3.49 0.81
C ILE A 71 -4.87 -2.73 2.06
N GLN A 72 -3.98 -1.94 2.65
CA GLN A 72 -4.24 -1.15 3.84
C GLN A 72 -5.07 0.10 3.53
N ASP A 73 -4.74 0.75 2.42
CA ASP A 73 -5.34 2.03 2.03
C ASP A 73 -5.08 2.37 0.55
N ILE A 74 -6.01 3.12 -0.02
CA ILE A 74 -5.87 3.75 -1.33
C ILE A 74 -6.28 5.21 -1.16
N SER A 75 -5.32 6.12 -1.31
CA SER A 75 -5.53 7.53 -0.97
C SER A 75 -4.85 8.47 -1.96
N SER A 76 -5.32 9.71 -1.98
CA SER A 76 -4.75 10.78 -2.78
C SER A 76 -3.36 11.17 -2.24
N HIS A 77 -2.56 11.86 -3.06
CA HIS A 77 -1.26 12.37 -2.63
C HIS A 77 -1.35 13.27 -1.37
N PRO A 78 -2.26 14.26 -1.28
CA PRO A 78 -2.43 15.06 -0.07
C PRO A 78 -2.80 14.26 1.18
N ASP A 79 -3.71 13.30 1.05
CA ASP A 79 -4.17 12.50 2.20
C ASP A 79 -3.07 11.57 2.71
N TYR A 80 -2.30 10.99 1.78
CA TYR A 80 -1.10 10.23 2.12
C TYR A 80 -0.08 11.08 2.87
N ASP A 81 0.26 12.27 2.35
CA ASP A 81 1.26 13.13 3.01
C ASP A 81 0.82 13.49 4.43
N LYS A 82 -0.46 13.82 4.61
CA LYS A 82 -1.06 14.09 5.93
C LYS A 82 -0.98 12.87 6.85
N LYS A 83 -1.36 11.68 6.37
CA LYS A 83 -1.38 10.44 7.16
C LYS A 83 0.01 10.03 7.63
N PHE A 84 1.00 10.14 6.75
CA PHE A 84 2.38 9.76 7.02
C PHE A 84 3.23 10.91 7.57
N LYS A 85 2.61 12.08 7.83
CA LYS A 85 3.28 13.29 8.34
C LYS A 85 4.47 13.72 7.49
N TYR A 86 4.37 13.53 6.17
CA TYR A 86 5.36 14.06 5.24
C TYR A 86 5.14 15.56 5.04
N ARG A 87 6.22 16.29 4.80
CA ARG A 87 6.12 17.68 4.40
C ARG A 87 5.53 17.72 2.99
N SER A 88 4.36 18.34 2.84
CA SER A 88 3.77 18.62 1.52
C SER A 88 4.81 19.39 0.69
N ARG A 89 5.16 18.84 -0.47
CA ARG A 89 6.01 19.49 -1.48
C ARG A 89 5.15 20.00 -2.61
#